data_AF-A0A0F8VGD7-F1
#
_entry.id   AF-A0A0F8VGD7-F1
#
_cell.length_a   1.000
_cell.length_b   1.000
_cell.length_c   1.000
_cell.angle_alpha   90.00
_cell.angle_beta   90.00
_cell.angle_gamma   90.00
#
_symmetry.space_group_name_H-M   'P 1'
#
loop_
_entity.id
_entity.type
_entity.pdbx_description
1 polymer ?
#
loop_
_entity_poly.entity_id
_entity_poly.type
_entity_poly.pdbx_seq_one_letter_code
_entity_poly.pdbx_strand_id
1 'polypeptide(L)'
;MPNNDKEEEIKNSTTQKNADSEKAHNISYAQKMRDRIAEVEYIKKGKEEEKTKTPLSGTFRQKSVVKKATDSRSLAKKALPYSKSKGVGFASHLDNLKRYKIKRELKIQNYRKFQKYFNRFEIKYQISLKERDKIISTISPFMKLDPFVQNYFDYEVRSLYFDSNFRHALLEKKDGVGIRRKLRIRYYPDYNRDNRDFAFIEIKKKINENVAKSRVYVELEKVLYILDNNHPEAKDFYKNASTQDKNTLKEIWFLYKRYNLKPACIVSYKRQPFLSKVEKTFRLTFDTNVMVRNYNFDLHFGGGSKLIVPRGITIMEVKFNNIIPNWAIKIIQNNDCVQYKISKFAAGLEKTKVLALV
;
A
#
# COMPACT_ATOMS: atom_id res chain seq x y z
N MET A 1 -14.91 -32.53 -40.65
CA MET A 1 -14.16 -32.61 -39.38
C MET A 1 -12.77 -33.09 -39.73
N PRO A 2 -11.66 -32.39 -39.42
CA PRO A 2 -11.29 -31.92 -38.07
C PRO A 2 -10.69 -30.48 -38.04
N ASN A 3 -10.67 -29.81 -36.87
CA ASN A 3 -9.63 -28.83 -36.45
C ASN A 3 -9.92 -28.11 -35.11
N ASN A 4 -10.84 -28.58 -34.26
CA ASN A 4 -11.10 -27.91 -32.97
C ASN A 4 -10.07 -28.24 -31.88
N ASP A 5 -9.37 -29.38 -31.95
CA ASP A 5 -8.52 -29.83 -30.84
C ASP A 5 -7.19 -29.04 -30.73
N LYS A 6 -6.67 -28.51 -31.84
CA LYS A 6 -5.42 -27.73 -31.84
C LYS A 6 -5.60 -26.28 -31.36
N GLU A 7 -6.79 -25.70 -31.51
CA GLU A 7 -7.05 -24.34 -31.00
C GLU A 7 -7.30 -24.33 -29.48
N GLU A 8 -7.86 -25.41 -28.92
CA GLU A 8 -8.02 -25.58 -27.47
C GLU A 8 -6.70 -25.82 -26.74
N GLU A 9 -5.77 -26.60 -27.31
CA GLU A 9 -4.42 -26.81 -26.73
C GLU A 9 -3.59 -25.51 -26.71
N ILE A 10 -3.69 -24.67 -27.75
CA ILE A 10 -2.95 -23.40 -27.82
C ILE A 10 -3.53 -22.37 -26.83
N LYS A 11 -4.87 -22.32 -26.66
CA LYS A 11 -5.52 -21.47 -25.66
C LYS A 11 -5.22 -21.93 -24.22
N ASN A 12 -5.23 -23.23 -23.95
CA ASN A 12 -4.90 -23.77 -22.63
C ASN A 12 -3.42 -23.59 -22.28
N SER A 13 -2.49 -23.78 -23.21
CA SER A 13 -1.06 -23.56 -22.95
C SER A 13 -0.69 -22.09 -22.75
N THR A 14 -1.40 -21.16 -23.39
CA THR A 14 -1.19 -19.71 -23.24
C THR A 14 -1.78 -19.20 -21.93
N THR A 15 -2.93 -19.74 -21.52
CA THR A 15 -3.57 -19.43 -20.22
C THR A 15 -2.74 -19.97 -19.05
N GLN A 16 -2.16 -21.17 -19.20
CA GLN A 16 -1.27 -21.77 -18.20
C GLN A 16 0.05 -20.98 -18.07
N LYS A 17 0.68 -20.58 -19.18
CA LYS A 17 1.91 -19.76 -19.17
C LYS A 17 1.71 -18.37 -18.56
N ASN A 18 0.56 -17.73 -18.78
CA ASN A 18 0.23 -16.45 -18.17
C ASN A 18 0.04 -16.61 -16.65
N ALA A 19 -0.70 -17.64 -16.20
CA ALA A 19 -0.89 -17.96 -14.79
C ALA A 19 0.42 -18.32 -14.07
N ASP A 20 1.35 -19.02 -14.74
CA ASP A 20 2.66 -19.36 -14.19
C ASP A 20 3.59 -18.13 -14.11
N SER A 21 3.48 -17.18 -15.05
CA SER A 21 4.20 -15.90 -15.01
C SER A 21 3.69 -14.95 -13.93
N GLU A 22 2.36 -14.89 -13.71
CA GLU A 22 1.73 -14.14 -12.61
C GLU A 22 2.10 -14.76 -11.25
N LYS A 23 2.11 -16.08 -11.14
CA LYS A 23 2.63 -16.78 -9.95
C LYS A 23 4.10 -16.44 -9.71
N ALA A 24 4.96 -16.49 -10.72
CA ALA A 24 6.39 -16.21 -10.57
C ALA A 24 6.67 -14.76 -10.10
N HIS A 25 5.94 -13.78 -10.62
CA HIS A 25 6.08 -12.37 -10.22
C HIS A 25 5.56 -12.12 -8.80
N ASN A 26 4.40 -12.70 -8.44
CA ASN A 26 3.83 -12.61 -7.09
C ASN A 26 4.66 -13.37 -6.04
N ILE A 27 5.31 -14.48 -6.42
CA ILE A 27 6.27 -15.19 -5.57
C ILE A 27 7.49 -14.29 -5.27
N SER A 28 7.94 -13.44 -6.20
CA SER A 28 9.09 -12.56 -6.00
C SER A 28 8.86 -11.55 -4.87
N TYR A 29 7.72 -10.86 -4.82
CA TYR A 29 7.42 -9.90 -3.74
C TYR A 29 7.21 -10.59 -2.39
N ALA A 30 6.42 -11.66 -2.36
CA ALA A 30 6.18 -12.43 -1.13
C ALA A 30 7.48 -12.98 -0.54
N GLN A 31 8.38 -13.46 -1.40
CA GLN A 31 9.70 -13.94 -1.00
C GLN A 31 10.60 -12.79 -0.50
N LYS A 32 10.67 -11.66 -1.22
CA LYS A 32 11.42 -10.46 -0.77
C LYS A 32 10.91 -9.91 0.57
N MET A 33 9.60 -9.94 0.81
CA MET A 33 9.00 -9.59 2.09
C MET A 33 9.41 -10.57 3.18
N ARG A 34 9.36 -11.88 2.92
CA ARG A 34 9.81 -12.92 3.85
C ARG A 34 11.30 -12.79 4.16
N ASP A 35 12.14 -12.63 3.15
CA ASP A 35 13.59 -12.50 3.29
C ASP A 35 13.95 -11.27 4.13
N ARG A 36 13.27 -10.13 3.92
CA ARG A 36 13.51 -8.92 4.72
C ARG A 36 12.97 -9.04 6.15
N ILE A 37 11.84 -9.73 6.37
CA ILE A 37 11.35 -10.04 7.72
C ILE A 37 12.37 -10.94 8.44
N ALA A 38 12.84 -11.98 7.76
CA ALA A 38 13.84 -12.92 8.27
C ALA A 38 15.19 -12.24 8.54
N GLU A 39 15.65 -11.33 7.67
CA GLU A 39 16.87 -10.53 7.88
C GLU A 39 16.76 -9.65 9.14
N VAL A 40 15.59 -9.03 9.36
CA VAL A 40 15.32 -8.25 10.56
C VAL A 40 15.29 -9.12 11.82
N GLU A 41 14.79 -10.35 11.74
CA GLU A 41 14.79 -11.32 12.84
C GLU A 41 16.18 -11.91 13.11
N TYR A 42 16.97 -12.15 12.06
CA TYR A 42 18.36 -12.59 12.15
C TYR A 42 19.26 -11.56 12.85
N ILE A 43 19.09 -10.27 12.50
CA ILE A 43 19.78 -9.16 13.19
C ILE A 43 19.41 -9.07 14.68
N LYS A 44 18.21 -9.52 15.08
CA LYS A 44 17.83 -9.61 16.51
C LYS A 44 18.59 -10.72 17.23
N LYS A 45 18.66 -11.92 16.65
CA LYS A 45 19.42 -13.04 17.23
C LYS A 45 20.90 -12.69 17.39
N GLY A 46 21.51 -12.08 16.37
CA GLY A 46 22.91 -11.65 16.44
C GLY A 46 23.18 -10.61 17.53
N LYS A 47 22.24 -9.69 17.79
CA LYS A 47 22.38 -8.66 18.84
C LYS A 47 22.03 -9.15 20.25
N GLU A 48 21.21 -10.19 20.39
CA GLU A 48 20.97 -10.86 21.66
C GLU A 48 22.16 -11.75 22.05
N GLU A 49 22.77 -12.44 21.07
CA GLU A 49 24.01 -13.22 21.27
C GLU A 49 25.23 -12.33 21.60
N GLU A 50 25.35 -11.14 20.98
CA GLU A 50 26.39 -10.15 21.32
C GLU A 50 26.24 -9.58 22.74
N LYS A 51 25.02 -9.46 23.27
CA LYS A 51 24.78 -8.98 24.64
C LYS A 51 25.11 -10.00 25.71
N THR A 52 25.27 -11.27 25.35
CA THR A 52 25.63 -12.36 26.28
C THR A 52 27.14 -12.65 26.33
N LYS A 53 27.97 -11.93 25.58
CA LYS A 53 29.43 -12.12 25.58
C LYS A 53 30.14 -10.98 26.30
N THR A 54 30.55 -11.24 27.54
CA THR A 54 31.54 -10.44 28.29
C THR A 54 32.88 -10.44 27.53
N PRO A 55 33.60 -9.31 27.46
CA PRO A 55 34.84 -9.24 26.68
C PRO A 55 36.00 -9.82 27.48
N LEU A 56 36.64 -10.87 26.95
CA LEU A 56 38.00 -11.26 27.33
C LEU A 56 38.97 -10.66 26.31
N SER A 57 39.99 -10.00 26.88
CA SER A 57 41.15 -9.36 26.24
C SER A 57 41.85 -10.22 25.18
N GLY A 58 42.41 -9.58 24.15
CA GLY A 58 43.53 -10.19 23.41
C GLY A 58 43.77 -9.71 21.97
N THR A 59 44.70 -8.75 21.85
CA THR A 59 45.72 -8.61 20.79
C THR A 59 45.36 -8.46 19.30
N PHE A 60 45.87 -7.34 18.76
CA PHE A 60 46.10 -7.00 17.36
C PHE A 60 46.66 -8.13 16.48
N ARG A 61 46.15 -8.25 15.25
CA ARG A 61 46.98 -8.59 14.09
C ARG A 61 46.38 -8.07 12.77
N GLN A 62 47.14 -7.17 12.15
CA GLN A 62 47.00 -6.67 10.79
C GLN A 62 47.31 -7.79 9.79
N LYS A 63 46.46 -8.01 8.78
CA LYS A 63 46.88 -8.62 7.50
C LYS A 63 46.18 -7.97 6.31
N SER A 64 47.02 -7.45 5.44
CA SER A 64 46.83 -6.95 4.09
C SER A 64 46.82 -8.11 3.07
N VAL A 65 45.95 -8.07 2.05
CA VAL A 65 46.14 -8.67 0.70
C VAL A 65 45.18 -7.94 -0.27
N VAL A 66 45.63 -6.92 -1.01
CA VAL A 66 46.05 -6.90 -2.43
C VAL A 66 44.92 -7.10 -3.47
N LYS A 67 44.74 -6.04 -4.28
CA LYS A 67 43.99 -5.94 -5.55
C LYS A 67 44.45 -6.97 -6.58
N LYS A 68 43.54 -7.40 -7.48
CA LYS A 68 43.83 -7.51 -8.91
C LYS A 68 42.57 -7.27 -9.75
N ALA A 69 42.65 -6.25 -10.60
CA ALA A 69 41.80 -6.04 -11.75
C ALA A 69 42.52 -6.61 -12.98
N THR A 70 41.79 -7.29 -13.87
CA THR A 70 42.05 -7.52 -15.31
C THR A 70 40.82 -8.26 -15.85
N ASP A 71 40.51 -8.32 -17.14
CA ASP A 71 40.42 -7.32 -18.20
C ASP A 71 39.54 -8.00 -19.27
N SER A 72 38.77 -7.19 -19.98
CA SER A 72 38.19 -7.34 -21.32
C SER A 72 38.14 -8.67 -22.13
N ARG A 73 37.01 -8.82 -22.84
CA ARG A 73 36.82 -9.42 -24.20
C ARG A 73 36.95 -10.95 -24.37
N SER A 74 35.81 -11.61 -24.63
CA SER A 74 35.56 -12.40 -25.85
C SER A 74 34.13 -12.95 -25.84
N LEU A 75 33.65 -13.39 -27.02
CA LEU A 75 32.34 -14.01 -27.29
C LEU A 75 31.20 -13.07 -27.75
N ALA A 76 31.53 -12.16 -28.67
CA ALA A 76 30.60 -11.81 -29.74
C ALA A 76 30.99 -12.62 -30.98
N LYS A 77 30.23 -13.68 -31.28
CA LYS A 77 30.00 -14.29 -32.62
C LYS A 77 29.42 -15.70 -32.47
N LYS A 78 28.11 -15.82 -32.68
CA LYS A 78 27.47 -16.92 -33.41
C LYS A 78 26.10 -16.42 -33.89
N ALA A 79 26.12 -15.84 -35.08
CA ALA A 79 24.93 -15.54 -35.85
C ALA A 79 24.30 -16.85 -36.33
N LEU A 80 23.00 -17.01 -36.13
CA LEU A 80 22.17 -18.05 -36.75
C LEU A 80 21.32 -17.39 -37.86
N PRO A 81 20.96 -18.13 -38.92
CA PRO A 81 20.68 -17.58 -40.24
C PRO A 81 19.34 -16.85 -40.31
N TYR A 82 19.36 -15.71 -40.99
CA TYR A 82 18.19 -14.89 -41.30
C TYR A 82 17.39 -15.56 -42.44
N SER A 83 16.32 -16.28 -42.12
CA SER A 83 15.34 -16.72 -43.12
C SER A 83 14.40 -15.56 -43.46
N LYS A 84 14.38 -15.15 -44.72
CA LYS A 84 13.44 -14.17 -45.27
C LYS A 84 11.99 -14.66 -45.07
N SER A 85 11.21 -13.95 -44.24
CA SER A 85 9.75 -13.98 -44.30
C SER A 85 9.18 -12.56 -44.25
N LYS A 86 8.40 -12.27 -45.29
CA LYS A 86 7.60 -11.11 -45.66
C LYS A 86 7.27 -10.12 -44.52
N GLY A 87 7.53 -8.85 -44.81
CA GLY A 87 7.35 -7.73 -43.90
C GLY A 87 5.89 -7.42 -43.60
N VAL A 88 5.56 -7.43 -42.31
CA VAL A 88 4.68 -6.50 -41.60
C VAL A 88 5.14 -6.61 -40.13
N GLY A 89 5.78 -5.60 -39.51
CA GLY A 89 6.06 -5.77 -38.07
C GLY A 89 6.97 -4.80 -37.32
N PHE A 90 7.85 -4.04 -37.96
CA PHE A 90 8.72 -3.13 -37.19
C PHE A 90 8.04 -1.80 -36.84
N ALA A 91 7.28 -1.22 -37.77
CA ALA A 91 6.53 0.00 -37.54
C ALA A 91 5.39 -0.20 -36.51
N SER A 92 4.67 -1.32 -36.59
CA SER A 92 3.58 -1.64 -35.64
C SER A 92 4.09 -1.93 -34.22
N HIS A 93 5.28 -2.51 -34.07
CA HIS A 93 5.90 -2.73 -32.77
C HIS A 93 6.39 -1.43 -32.12
N LEU A 94 7.02 -0.54 -32.91
CA LEU A 94 7.42 0.80 -32.46
C LEU A 94 6.22 1.68 -32.12
N ASP A 95 5.12 1.59 -32.88
CA ASP A 95 3.88 2.30 -32.59
C ASP A 95 3.15 1.75 -31.36
N ASN A 96 3.19 0.44 -31.14
CA ASN A 96 2.68 -0.16 -29.90
C ASN A 96 3.51 0.24 -28.68
N LEU A 97 4.84 0.29 -28.80
CA LEU A 97 5.74 0.79 -27.75
C LEU A 97 5.51 2.28 -27.46
N LYS A 98 5.33 3.12 -28.50
CA LYS A 98 4.96 4.53 -28.35
C LYS A 98 3.59 4.69 -27.69
N ARG A 99 2.56 3.96 -28.13
CA ARG A 99 1.22 3.95 -27.52
C ARG A 99 1.24 3.48 -26.08
N TYR A 100 2.04 2.47 -25.75
CA TYR A 100 2.23 2.00 -24.38
C TYR A 100 2.92 3.06 -23.51
N LYS A 101 3.96 3.72 -24.04
CA LYS A 101 4.68 4.81 -23.36
C LYS A 101 3.78 6.03 -23.13
N ILE A 102 2.98 6.41 -24.11
CA ILE A 102 1.99 7.50 -24.01
C ILE A 102 0.87 7.14 -23.02
N LYS A 103 0.31 5.92 -23.07
CA LYS A 103 -0.66 5.45 -22.07
C LYS A 103 -0.04 5.45 -20.68
N ARG A 104 1.22 5.04 -20.52
CA ARG A 104 1.96 5.08 -19.25
C ARG A 104 2.17 6.52 -18.77
N GLU A 105 2.54 7.46 -19.63
CA GLU A 105 2.73 8.87 -19.29
C GLU A 105 1.42 9.58 -18.94
N LEU A 106 0.36 9.40 -19.73
CA LEU A 106 -0.99 9.90 -19.41
C LEU A 106 -1.53 9.30 -18.11
N LYS A 107 -1.23 8.03 -17.85
CA LYS A 107 -1.60 7.34 -16.62
C LYS A 107 -0.78 7.87 -15.43
N ILE A 108 0.53 8.07 -15.57
CA ILE A 108 1.39 8.73 -14.56
C ILE A 108 0.93 10.18 -14.32
N GLN A 109 0.50 10.92 -15.35
CA GLN A 109 -0.06 12.25 -15.21
C GLN A 109 -1.42 12.24 -14.49
N ASN A 110 -2.29 11.27 -14.78
CA ASN A 110 -3.51 11.03 -14.00
C ASN A 110 -3.19 10.58 -12.56
N TYR A 111 -2.07 9.87 -12.34
CA TYR A 111 -1.55 9.58 -11.00
C TYR A 111 -0.93 10.82 -10.32
N ARG A 112 -0.40 11.78 -11.07
CA ARG A 112 0.03 13.09 -10.53
C ARG A 112 -1.16 13.94 -10.07
N LYS A 113 -2.39 13.68 -10.55
CA LYS A 113 -3.64 14.29 -10.06
C LYS A 113 -4.11 13.76 -8.70
N PHE A 114 -3.48 12.73 -8.12
CA PHE A 114 -3.82 12.33 -6.74
C PHE A 114 -3.44 13.44 -5.77
N GLN A 115 -4.38 13.85 -4.92
CA GLN A 115 -4.11 14.82 -3.88
C GLN A 115 -3.01 14.28 -2.95
N LYS A 116 -1.83 14.91 -3.02
CA LYS A 116 -0.61 14.52 -2.29
C LYS A 116 -0.53 15.12 -0.90
N TYR A 117 -1.19 16.27 -0.68
CA TYR A 117 -1.44 16.88 0.63
C TYR A 117 -2.88 17.35 0.74
N PHE A 118 -3.47 17.18 1.92
CA PHE A 118 -4.71 17.81 2.31
C PHE A 118 -4.78 17.90 3.83
N ASN A 119 -5.51 18.91 4.32
CA ASN A 119 -5.81 19.14 5.73
C ASN A 119 -7.34 19.12 5.84
N ARG A 120 -7.89 18.30 6.72
CA ARG A 120 -9.35 18.15 6.87
C ARG A 120 -9.74 17.61 8.25
N PHE A 121 -10.96 17.90 8.66
CA PHE A 121 -11.61 17.24 9.78
C PHE A 121 -12.16 15.87 9.35
N GLU A 122 -12.25 14.94 10.31
CA GLU A 122 -12.74 13.58 10.10
C GLU A 122 -13.51 13.10 11.34
N ILE A 123 -14.83 13.04 11.23
CA ILE A 123 -15.72 12.51 12.25
C ILE A 123 -16.10 11.07 11.85
N LYS A 124 -16.24 10.18 12.83
CA LYS A 124 -16.60 8.78 12.58
C LYS A 124 -17.81 8.40 13.41
N TYR A 125 -18.62 7.52 12.84
CA TYR A 125 -19.81 6.95 13.45
C TYR A 125 -19.80 5.45 13.26
N GLN A 126 -20.38 4.73 14.21
CA GLN A 126 -20.64 3.31 14.09
C GLN A 126 -22.13 3.12 13.83
N ILE A 127 -22.47 2.51 12.70
CA ILE A 127 -23.86 2.29 12.27
C ILE A 127 -24.04 0.85 11.79
N SER A 128 -25.25 0.33 11.88
CA SER A 128 -25.65 -0.94 11.28
C SER A 128 -25.67 -0.86 9.74
N LEU A 129 -25.69 -2.01 9.07
CA LEU A 129 -25.90 -2.07 7.62
C LEU A 129 -27.24 -1.47 7.19
N LYS A 130 -28.30 -1.66 8.00
CA LYS A 130 -29.64 -1.10 7.73
C LYS A 130 -29.63 0.43 7.74
N GLU A 131 -29.00 1.02 8.74
CA GLU A 131 -28.83 2.49 8.83
C GLU A 131 -27.96 3.01 7.69
N ARG A 132 -26.88 2.31 7.34
CA ARG A 132 -26.05 2.65 6.17
C ARG A 132 -26.91 2.74 4.92
N ASP A 133 -27.74 1.73 4.64
CA ASP A 133 -28.54 1.67 3.41
C ASP A 133 -29.58 2.79 3.37
N LYS A 134 -30.22 3.08 4.51
CA LYS A 134 -31.13 4.23 4.66
C LYS A 134 -30.42 5.57 4.45
N ILE A 135 -29.21 5.74 4.97
CA ILE A 135 -28.43 6.96 4.76
C ILE A 135 -28.03 7.07 3.29
N ILE A 136 -27.56 5.99 2.66
CA ILE A 136 -27.15 5.97 1.25
C ILE A 136 -28.30 6.38 0.32
N SER A 137 -29.51 5.87 0.53
CA SER A 137 -30.66 6.27 -0.27
C SER A 137 -30.97 7.76 -0.13
N THR A 138 -30.88 8.28 1.11
CA THR A 138 -31.16 9.69 1.42
C THR A 138 -30.11 10.66 0.88
N ILE A 139 -28.82 10.27 0.84
CA ILE A 139 -27.73 11.14 0.35
C ILE A 139 -27.58 11.12 -1.18
N SER A 140 -28.20 10.17 -1.88
CA SER A 140 -28.05 9.97 -3.33
C SER A 140 -28.35 11.22 -4.19
N PRO A 141 -29.29 12.13 -3.82
CA PRO A 141 -29.48 13.38 -4.56
C PRO A 141 -28.27 14.33 -4.43
N PHE A 142 -27.58 14.32 -3.29
CA PHE A 142 -26.51 15.27 -2.95
C PHE A 142 -25.09 14.76 -3.26
N MET A 143 -24.93 13.44 -3.38
CA MET A 143 -23.61 12.81 -3.50
C MET A 143 -23.53 11.87 -4.69
N LYS A 144 -22.31 11.64 -5.17
CA LYS A 144 -21.99 10.65 -6.20
C LYS A 144 -20.88 9.72 -5.72
N LEU A 145 -20.82 8.52 -6.25
CA LEU A 145 -19.71 7.61 -5.95
C LEU A 145 -18.38 8.21 -6.41
N ASP A 146 -17.32 7.86 -5.69
CA ASP A 146 -15.96 8.21 -6.11
C ASP A 146 -15.64 7.53 -7.47
N PRO A 147 -15.04 8.26 -8.44
CA PRO A 147 -14.73 7.70 -9.76
C PRO A 147 -13.82 6.47 -9.77
N PHE A 148 -13.10 6.19 -8.67
CA PHE A 148 -12.27 5.00 -8.54
C PHE A 148 -13.05 3.74 -8.17
N VAL A 149 -14.35 3.84 -7.89
CA VAL A 149 -15.22 2.67 -7.70
C VAL A 149 -15.51 2.04 -9.06
N GLN A 150 -14.99 0.83 -9.28
CA GLN A 150 -15.28 0.03 -10.48
C GLN A 150 -16.43 -0.94 -10.16
N ASN A 151 -17.45 -1.03 -11.03
CA ASN A 151 -18.56 -2.01 -11.17
C ASN A 151 -19.30 -2.60 -9.93
N TYR A 152 -18.81 -2.46 -8.69
CA TYR A 152 -19.25 -3.20 -7.51
C TYR A 152 -19.62 -2.29 -6.32
N PHE A 153 -19.84 -0.99 -6.56
CA PHE A 153 -20.21 0.04 -5.56
C PHE A 153 -19.19 0.29 -4.42
N ASP A 154 -18.23 -0.61 -4.22
CA ASP A 154 -17.14 -0.51 -3.26
C ASP A 154 -15.77 -0.89 -3.87
N TYR A 155 -14.71 -0.67 -3.10
CA TYR A 155 -13.40 -1.26 -3.39
C TYR A 155 -12.72 -1.72 -2.11
N GLU A 156 -11.81 -2.68 -2.25
CA GLU A 156 -10.96 -3.13 -1.14
C GLU A 156 -9.83 -2.12 -0.88
N VAL A 157 -9.53 -1.90 0.40
CA VAL A 157 -8.33 -1.19 0.82
C VAL A 157 -7.52 -2.07 1.73
N ARG A 158 -6.22 -2.21 1.46
CA ARG A 158 -5.26 -2.85 2.34
C ARG A 158 -4.25 -1.81 2.82
N SER A 159 -3.97 -1.79 4.12
CA SER A 159 -2.99 -0.86 4.70
C SER A 159 -2.08 -1.60 5.66
N LEU A 160 -0.82 -1.73 5.28
CA LEU A 160 0.25 -2.19 6.17
C LEU A 160 0.70 -1.02 7.04
N TYR A 161 0.45 -1.12 8.34
CA TYR A 161 0.88 -0.14 9.33
C TYR A 161 2.22 -0.51 9.92
N PHE A 162 3.01 0.51 10.21
CA PHE A 162 4.28 0.39 10.91
C PHE A 162 4.18 0.99 12.31
N ASP A 163 4.90 0.39 13.26
CA ASP A 163 5.07 0.92 14.61
C ASP A 163 6.48 0.60 15.13
N SER A 164 6.89 1.21 16.23
CA SER A 164 8.15 0.87 16.90
C SER A 164 7.99 -0.42 17.73
N ASN A 165 9.12 -1.02 18.13
CA ASN A 165 9.11 -2.17 19.06
C ASN A 165 8.36 -1.87 20.37
N PHE A 166 8.42 -0.61 20.82
CA PHE A 166 7.73 -0.13 22.03
C PHE A 166 6.33 0.43 21.74
N ARG A 167 5.78 0.19 20.53
CA ARG A 167 4.41 0.57 20.14
C ARG A 167 4.12 2.06 20.30
N HIS A 168 5.09 2.90 19.96
CA HIS A 168 5.03 4.35 20.13
C HIS A 168 3.77 4.97 19.52
N ALA A 169 3.42 4.63 18.27
CA ALA A 169 2.26 5.20 17.58
C ALA A 169 0.91 4.68 18.11
N LEU A 170 0.90 3.52 18.76
CA LEU A 170 -0.25 3.02 19.50
C LEU A 170 -0.43 3.80 20.81
N LEU A 171 0.64 3.95 21.59
CA LEU A 171 0.62 4.66 22.87
C LEU A 171 0.22 6.13 22.68
N GLU A 172 0.81 6.86 21.73
CA GLU A 172 0.38 8.23 21.39
C GLU A 172 -1.11 8.34 21.05
N LYS A 173 -1.73 7.26 20.52
CA LYS A 173 -3.17 7.25 20.23
C LYS A 173 -4.02 6.96 21.47
N LYS A 174 -3.53 6.13 22.39
CA LYS A 174 -4.19 5.81 23.66
C LYS A 174 -4.13 7.00 24.60
N ASP A 175 -2.96 7.62 24.71
CA ASP A 175 -2.67 8.74 25.61
C ASP A 175 -3.20 10.08 25.09
N GLY A 176 -3.97 10.06 24.00
CA GLY A 176 -4.64 11.26 23.49
C GLY A 176 -3.74 12.28 22.77
N VAL A 177 -2.42 12.09 22.71
CA VAL A 177 -1.43 13.04 22.14
C VAL A 177 -1.94 13.78 20.90
N GLY A 178 -1.99 15.12 20.99
CA GLY A 178 -2.62 15.99 20.00
C GLY A 178 -1.89 16.00 18.65
N ILE A 179 -0.56 15.91 18.66
CA ILE A 179 0.27 15.85 17.46
C ILE A 179 0.92 14.47 17.37
N ARG A 180 0.50 13.67 16.40
CA ARG A 180 1.00 12.29 16.23
C ARG A 180 1.04 11.87 14.77
N ARG A 181 1.95 10.96 14.44
CA ARG A 181 2.21 10.54 13.05
C ARG A 181 2.25 9.02 12.94
N LYS A 182 1.75 8.48 11.83
CA LYS A 182 1.79 7.03 11.55
C LYS A 182 2.21 6.81 10.12
N LEU A 183 3.22 5.96 9.94
CA LEU A 183 3.63 5.46 8.63
C LEU A 183 2.77 4.26 8.24
N ARG A 184 2.34 4.22 6.97
CA ARG A 184 1.68 3.06 6.40
C ARG A 184 1.97 2.92 4.91
N ILE A 185 1.95 1.69 4.43
CA ILE A 185 1.84 1.40 3.00
C ILE A 185 0.37 1.08 2.71
N ARG A 186 -0.22 1.76 1.74
CA ARG A 186 -1.60 1.58 1.33
C ARG A 186 -1.68 1.07 -0.09
N TYR A 187 -2.35 -0.05 -0.26
CA TYR A 187 -2.59 -0.73 -1.52
C TYR A 187 -4.10 -0.82 -1.79
N TYR A 188 -4.46 -0.67 -3.06
CA TYR A 188 -5.81 -0.85 -3.57
C TYR A 188 -5.74 -2.00 -4.58
N PRO A 189 -6.16 -3.22 -4.19
CA PRO A 189 -6.21 -4.35 -5.11
C PRO A 189 -7.03 -4.01 -6.35
N ASP A 190 -6.47 -4.28 -7.53
CA ASP A 190 -7.17 -4.17 -8.81
C ASP A 190 -7.11 -5.52 -9.52
N TYR A 191 -8.11 -6.35 -9.25
CA TYR A 191 -8.21 -7.72 -9.76
C TYR A 191 -8.41 -7.82 -11.27
N ASN A 192 -8.59 -6.69 -11.95
CA ASN A 192 -8.81 -6.61 -13.40
C ASN A 192 -7.56 -6.16 -14.16
N ARG A 193 -6.41 -6.00 -13.49
CA ARG A 193 -5.17 -5.49 -14.12
C ARG A 193 -4.10 -6.55 -14.27
N ASP A 194 -3.75 -6.76 -15.54
CA ASP A 194 -2.78 -7.75 -16.01
C ASP A 194 -1.31 -7.38 -15.75
N ASN A 195 -0.98 -6.14 -15.35
CA ASN A 195 0.43 -5.74 -15.29
C ASN A 195 0.72 -4.55 -14.36
N ARG A 196 1.38 -4.89 -13.24
CA ARG A 196 1.98 -4.06 -12.16
C ARG A 196 1.01 -3.37 -11.20
N ASP A 197 1.14 -3.79 -9.95
CA ASP A 197 0.56 -3.16 -8.78
C ASP A 197 1.37 -1.98 -8.27
N PHE A 198 0.66 -1.04 -7.67
CA PHE A 198 1.25 0.16 -7.08
C PHE A 198 0.63 0.43 -5.73
N ALA A 199 1.40 1.06 -4.85
CA ALA A 199 0.98 1.43 -3.52
C ALA A 199 1.39 2.87 -3.20
N PHE A 200 0.74 3.41 -2.18
CA PHE A 200 1.16 4.66 -1.55
C PHE A 200 1.95 4.36 -0.29
N ILE A 201 3.16 4.92 -0.17
CA ILE A 201 3.82 5.05 1.13
C ILE A 201 3.34 6.37 1.73
N GLU A 202 2.59 6.31 2.82
CA GLU A 202 1.86 7.45 3.38
C GLU A 202 2.24 7.71 4.84
N ILE A 203 2.42 8.98 5.19
CA ILE A 203 2.39 9.45 6.58
C ILE A 203 1.02 10.05 6.84
N LYS A 204 0.28 9.50 7.80
CA LYS A 204 -0.94 10.12 8.34
C LYS A 204 -0.57 10.89 9.60
N LYS A 205 -0.77 12.21 9.59
CA LYS A 205 -0.57 13.11 10.72
C LYS A 205 -1.93 13.48 11.32
N LYS A 206 -2.05 13.49 12.64
CA LYS A 206 -3.16 14.08 13.38
C LYS A 206 -2.58 15.28 14.13
N ILE A 207 -3.16 16.46 13.94
CA ILE A 207 -2.82 17.71 14.62
C ILE A 207 -4.12 18.19 15.25
N ASN A 208 -4.28 17.93 16.54
CA ASN A 208 -5.55 18.08 17.26
C ASN A 208 -6.67 17.40 16.48
N GLU A 209 -7.69 18.13 16.04
CA GLU A 209 -8.77 17.53 15.25
C GLU A 209 -8.47 17.37 13.76
N ASN A 210 -7.42 18.02 13.26
CA ASN A 210 -7.10 17.98 11.86
C ASN A 210 -6.28 16.74 11.45
N VAL A 211 -6.58 16.20 10.27
CA VAL A 211 -5.85 15.10 9.65
C VAL A 211 -5.14 15.60 8.40
N ALA A 212 -3.82 15.50 8.42
CA ALA A 212 -2.97 15.73 7.26
C ALA A 212 -2.38 14.41 6.72
N LYS A 213 -2.14 14.37 5.42
CA LYS A 213 -1.44 13.23 4.79
C LYS A 213 -0.36 13.73 3.83
N SER A 214 0.75 13.01 3.80
CA SER A 214 1.80 13.13 2.81
C SER A 214 2.12 11.75 2.25
N ARG A 215 2.31 11.62 0.94
CA ARG A 215 2.52 10.30 0.32
C ARG A 215 3.28 10.33 -0.98
N VAL A 216 3.97 9.24 -1.26
CA VAL A 216 4.58 8.93 -2.56
C VAL A 216 3.92 7.70 -3.16
N TYR A 217 3.84 7.66 -4.49
CA TYR A 217 3.25 6.55 -5.24
C TYR A 217 4.37 5.74 -5.89
N VAL A 218 4.41 4.44 -5.62
CA VAL A 218 5.52 3.55 -5.96
C VAL A 218 4.98 2.21 -6.46
N GLU A 219 5.75 1.51 -7.28
CA GLU A 219 5.46 0.12 -7.61
C GLU A 219 5.45 -0.71 -6.31
N LEU A 220 4.41 -1.55 -6.14
CA LEU A 220 4.18 -2.27 -4.88
C LEU A 220 5.40 -3.12 -4.50
N GLU A 221 6.06 -3.73 -5.47
CA GLU A 221 7.25 -4.56 -5.21
C GLU A 221 8.46 -3.79 -4.69
N LYS A 222 8.52 -2.49 -4.99
CA LYS A 222 9.63 -1.63 -4.60
C LYS A 222 9.39 -0.94 -3.26
N VAL A 223 8.18 -1.00 -2.70
CA VAL A 223 7.79 -0.22 -1.50
C VAL A 223 8.77 -0.35 -0.35
N LEU A 224 9.23 -1.58 -0.06
CA LEU A 224 10.16 -1.82 1.04
C LEU A 224 11.56 -1.28 0.76
N TYR A 225 12.02 -1.40 -0.49
CA TYR A 225 13.30 -0.82 -0.90
C TYR A 225 13.28 0.70 -0.78
N ILE A 226 12.17 1.35 -1.17
CA ILE A 226 12.01 2.80 -1.05
C ILE A 226 12.02 3.30 0.41
N LEU A 227 11.63 2.47 1.38
CA LEU A 227 11.69 2.83 2.81
C LEU A 227 13.12 2.95 3.34
N ASP A 228 14.09 2.28 2.71
CA ASP A 228 15.49 2.29 3.11
C ASP A 228 16.30 3.21 2.18
N ASN A 229 16.61 4.42 2.66
CA ASN A 229 17.32 5.42 1.86
C ASN A 229 18.76 5.03 1.48
N ASN A 230 19.32 3.95 2.06
CA ASN A 230 20.62 3.43 1.67
C ASN A 230 20.52 2.54 0.42
N HIS A 231 19.34 1.99 0.13
CA HIS A 231 19.09 1.09 -1.00
C HIS A 231 19.22 1.82 -2.35
N PRO A 232 19.83 1.21 -3.38
CA PRO A 232 19.97 1.83 -4.70
C PRO A 232 18.66 2.33 -5.30
N GLU A 233 17.60 1.54 -5.21
CA GLU A 233 16.25 1.86 -5.69
C GLU A 233 15.67 3.10 -5.00
N ALA A 234 15.90 3.27 -3.69
CA ALA A 234 15.47 4.47 -2.98
C ALA A 234 16.22 5.71 -3.46
N LYS A 235 17.53 5.59 -3.70
CA LYS A 235 18.37 6.67 -4.21
C LYS A 235 17.98 7.07 -5.64
N ASP A 236 17.76 6.10 -6.52
CA ASP A 236 17.31 6.34 -7.89
C ASP A 236 15.92 6.98 -7.92
N PHE A 237 14.96 6.42 -7.16
CA PHE A 237 13.63 7.00 -7.05
C PHE A 237 13.68 8.44 -6.53
N TYR A 238 14.51 8.71 -5.50
CA TYR A 238 14.68 10.05 -4.96
C TYR A 238 15.32 11.02 -5.96
N LYS A 239 16.32 10.61 -6.75
CA LYS A 239 16.98 11.46 -7.75
C LYS A 239 15.96 11.99 -8.77
N ASN A 240 15.10 11.10 -9.26
CA ASN A 240 14.08 11.37 -10.28
C ASN A 240 12.75 11.91 -9.71
N ALA A 241 12.61 11.98 -8.38
CA ALA A 241 11.40 12.46 -7.72
C ALA A 241 11.22 13.98 -7.80
N SER A 242 9.95 14.41 -7.80
CA SER A 242 9.61 15.83 -7.66
C SER A 242 10.08 16.40 -6.32
N THR A 243 10.25 17.72 -6.21
CA THR A 243 10.62 18.39 -4.94
C THR A 243 9.69 17.99 -3.78
N GLN A 244 8.39 17.90 -4.06
CA GLN A 244 7.37 17.47 -3.11
C GLN A 244 7.56 16.02 -2.65
N ASP A 245 7.82 15.10 -3.58
CA ASP A 245 8.03 13.69 -3.25
C ASP A 245 9.34 13.52 -2.47
N LYS A 246 10.39 14.27 -2.82
CA LYS A 246 11.66 14.33 -2.06
C LYS A 246 11.44 14.75 -0.61
N ASN A 247 10.63 15.79 -0.35
CA ASN A 247 10.31 16.22 1.01
C ASN A 247 9.53 15.14 1.78
N THR A 248 8.58 14.48 1.12
CA THR A 248 7.83 13.37 1.72
C THR A 248 8.75 12.18 2.05
N LEU A 249 9.67 11.82 1.16
CA LEU A 249 10.64 10.75 1.37
C LEU A 249 11.58 11.05 2.54
N LYS A 250 12.09 12.28 2.64
CA LYS A 250 12.92 12.70 3.79
C LYS A 250 12.19 12.49 5.10
N GLU A 251 10.91 12.85 5.17
CA GLU A 251 10.10 12.64 6.38
C GLU A 251 9.86 11.14 6.64
N ILE A 252 9.56 10.36 5.61
CA ILE A 252 9.38 8.90 5.71
C ILE A 252 10.66 8.26 6.29
N TRP A 253 11.83 8.58 5.73
CA TRP A 253 13.11 8.03 6.16
C TRP A 253 13.48 8.46 7.58
N PHE A 254 13.20 9.72 7.94
CA PHE A 254 13.37 10.21 9.30
C PHE A 254 12.55 9.38 10.28
N LEU A 255 11.23 9.23 10.05
CA LEU A 255 10.35 8.46 10.93
C LEU A 255 10.78 6.98 11.00
N TYR A 256 11.06 6.38 9.86
CA TYR A 256 11.44 4.98 9.74
C TYR A 256 12.70 4.66 10.55
N LYS A 257 13.72 5.52 10.48
CA LYS A 257 14.97 5.38 11.25
C LYS A 257 14.80 5.78 12.71
N ARG A 258 14.24 6.96 13.00
CA ARG A 258 14.15 7.54 14.35
C ARG A 258 13.41 6.65 15.34
N TYR A 259 12.39 5.94 14.86
CA TYR A 259 11.56 5.05 15.68
C TYR A 259 11.83 3.57 15.42
N ASN A 260 12.83 3.23 14.59
CA ASN A 260 13.13 1.87 14.15
C ASN A 260 11.85 1.12 13.75
N LEU A 261 11.08 1.71 12.84
CA LEU A 261 9.74 1.26 12.51
C LEU A 261 9.76 -0.13 11.88
N LYS A 262 8.84 -1.00 12.31
CA LYS A 262 8.64 -2.34 11.78
C LYS A 262 7.19 -2.54 11.34
N PRO A 263 6.93 -3.42 10.36
CA PRO A 263 5.58 -3.89 10.06
C PRO A 263 4.87 -4.34 11.34
N ALA A 264 3.68 -3.80 11.61
CA ALA A 264 2.94 -4.07 12.84
C ALA A 264 1.64 -4.84 12.58
N CYS A 265 0.85 -4.41 11.59
CA CYS A 265 -0.36 -5.11 11.17
C CYS A 265 -0.82 -4.65 9.79
N ILE A 266 -1.54 -5.52 9.09
CA ILE A 266 -2.36 -5.17 7.93
C ILE A 266 -3.79 -4.96 8.41
N VAL A 267 -4.36 -3.81 8.04
CA VAL A 267 -5.79 -3.54 8.16
C VAL A 267 -6.40 -3.55 6.76
N SER A 268 -7.44 -4.34 6.56
CA SER A 268 -8.23 -4.38 5.33
C SER A 268 -9.70 -4.03 5.58
N TYR A 269 -10.38 -3.53 4.56
CA TYR A 269 -11.82 -3.27 4.60
C TYR A 269 -12.36 -3.03 3.18
N LYS A 270 -13.67 -3.20 3.00
CA LYS A 270 -14.40 -2.73 1.81
C LYS A 270 -14.89 -1.31 2.05
N ARG A 271 -14.67 -0.41 1.09
CA ARG A 271 -15.05 0.99 1.20
C ARG A 271 -16.04 1.37 0.10
N GLN A 272 -17.15 1.96 0.50
CA GLN A 272 -18.08 2.69 -0.36
C GLN A 272 -17.87 4.20 -0.16
N PRO A 273 -17.15 4.88 -1.07
CA PRO A 273 -16.87 6.31 -0.97
C PRO A 273 -17.86 7.17 -1.77
N PHE A 274 -18.27 8.27 -1.17
CA PHE A 274 -19.14 9.26 -1.77
C PHE A 274 -18.49 10.64 -1.74
N LEU A 275 -18.57 11.34 -2.87
CA LEU A 275 -18.15 12.72 -3.06
C LEU A 275 -19.39 13.59 -3.19
N SER A 276 -19.40 14.73 -2.51
CA SER A 276 -20.47 15.72 -2.69
C SER A 276 -20.51 16.24 -4.13
N LYS A 277 -21.71 16.45 -4.66
CA LYS A 277 -21.91 17.06 -5.99
C LYS A 277 -21.63 18.57 -5.99
N VAL A 278 -21.78 19.23 -4.83
CA VAL A 278 -21.66 20.68 -4.67
C VAL A 278 -20.39 21.04 -3.90
N GLU A 279 -20.34 20.72 -2.61
CA GLU A 279 -19.20 21.00 -1.74
C GLU A 279 -18.02 20.04 -1.99
N LYS A 280 -17.08 20.40 -2.86
CA LYS A 280 -15.97 19.54 -3.32
C LYS A 280 -15.11 18.96 -2.19
N THR A 281 -15.05 19.61 -1.02
CA THR A 281 -14.27 19.15 0.13
C THR A 281 -15.01 18.14 1.01
N PHE A 282 -16.34 18.08 0.90
CA PHE A 282 -17.19 17.17 1.68
C PHE A 282 -17.22 15.76 1.09
N ARG A 283 -16.92 14.76 1.92
CA ARG A 283 -16.92 13.35 1.54
C ARG A 283 -17.49 12.49 2.65
N LEU A 284 -18.22 11.46 2.24
CA LEU A 284 -18.66 10.38 3.11
C LEU A 284 -17.99 9.08 2.68
N THR A 285 -17.65 8.22 3.62
CA THR A 285 -17.20 6.86 3.30
C THR A 285 -17.81 5.89 4.28
N PHE A 286 -18.26 4.74 3.78
CA PHE A 286 -18.74 3.63 4.58
C PHE A 286 -17.73 2.49 4.46
N ASP A 287 -17.10 2.13 5.58
CA ASP A 287 -16.12 1.06 5.64
C ASP A 287 -16.74 -0.16 6.34
N THR A 288 -16.87 -1.28 5.61
CA THR A 288 -17.40 -2.57 6.09
C THR A 288 -16.30 -3.64 6.08
N ASN A 289 -16.56 -4.77 6.73
CA ASN A 289 -15.64 -5.89 6.83
C ASN A 289 -14.23 -5.43 7.26
N VAL A 290 -14.18 -4.60 8.30
CA VAL A 290 -12.91 -4.04 8.78
C VAL A 290 -12.17 -5.13 9.53
N MET A 291 -11.09 -5.61 8.95
CA MET A 291 -10.33 -6.75 9.43
C MET A 291 -8.87 -6.41 9.69
N VAL A 292 -8.22 -7.21 10.53
CA VAL A 292 -6.81 -7.09 10.89
C VAL A 292 -6.09 -8.42 10.79
N ARG A 293 -4.79 -8.34 10.50
CA ARG A 293 -3.83 -9.44 10.55
C ARG A 293 -2.45 -8.92 10.95
N ASN A 294 -1.69 -9.69 11.73
CA ASN A 294 -0.34 -9.33 12.21
C ASN A 294 0.73 -10.38 11.89
N TYR A 295 0.42 -11.34 11.01
CA TYR A 295 1.37 -12.26 10.40
C TYR A 295 1.46 -11.96 8.91
N ASN A 296 2.49 -12.50 8.22
CA ASN A 296 2.72 -12.39 6.77
C ASN A 296 2.38 -11.00 6.17
N PHE A 297 3.29 -10.03 6.23
CA PHE A 297 2.99 -8.65 5.84
C PHE A 297 2.91 -8.38 4.34
N ASP A 298 2.82 -9.42 3.51
CA ASP A 298 2.52 -9.33 2.10
C ASP A 298 1.10 -8.78 1.87
N LEU A 299 0.99 -7.71 1.09
CA LEU A 299 -0.26 -7.05 0.72
C LEU A 299 -1.03 -7.80 -0.38
N HIS A 300 -0.40 -8.70 -1.13
CA HIS A 300 -1.05 -9.58 -2.12
C HIS A 300 -1.77 -10.75 -1.46
N PHE A 301 -1.27 -11.23 -0.31
CA PHE A 301 -1.78 -12.42 0.38
C PHE A 301 -3.28 -12.37 0.73
N GLY A 302 -3.87 -11.18 0.83
CA GLY A 302 -5.29 -11.03 1.08
C GLY A 302 -5.60 -10.03 2.20
N GLY A 303 -6.85 -10.07 2.65
CA GLY A 303 -7.34 -9.26 3.77
C GLY A 303 -6.83 -9.71 5.14
N GLY A 304 -7.44 -9.14 6.18
CA GLY A 304 -7.24 -9.57 7.56
C GLY A 304 -7.95 -10.87 7.89
N SER A 305 -7.61 -11.48 9.03
CA SER A 305 -8.23 -12.72 9.51
C SER A 305 -9.17 -12.51 10.70
N LYS A 306 -9.04 -11.38 11.42
CA LYS A 306 -9.88 -11.02 12.57
C LYS A 306 -10.68 -9.77 12.30
N LEU A 307 -11.94 -9.74 12.71
CA LEU A 307 -12.79 -8.55 12.62
C LEU A 307 -12.43 -7.52 13.71
N ILE A 308 -12.23 -6.27 13.29
CA ILE A 308 -12.05 -5.12 14.19
C ILE A 308 -13.41 -4.65 14.71
N VAL A 309 -14.40 -4.56 13.84
CA VAL A 309 -15.80 -4.30 14.17
C VAL A 309 -16.65 -5.52 13.85
N PRO A 310 -17.71 -5.82 14.61
CA PRO A 310 -18.58 -6.97 14.34
C PRO A 310 -19.12 -6.99 12.91
N ARG A 311 -19.50 -8.18 12.43
CA ARG A 311 -20.28 -8.29 11.18
C ARG A 311 -21.59 -7.50 11.34
N GLY A 312 -22.08 -6.91 10.25
CA GLY A 312 -23.28 -6.07 10.29
C GLY A 312 -23.04 -4.62 10.75
N ILE A 313 -21.82 -4.29 11.16
CA ILE A 313 -21.44 -2.93 11.54
C ILE A 313 -20.60 -2.27 10.43
N THR A 314 -20.90 -1.00 10.20
CA THR A 314 -20.23 -0.11 9.25
C THR A 314 -19.62 1.06 9.99
N ILE A 315 -18.40 1.43 9.64
CA ILE A 315 -17.80 2.70 10.08
C ILE A 315 -18.11 3.76 9.02
N MET A 316 -19.00 4.68 9.33
CA MET A 316 -19.23 5.87 8.52
C MET A 316 -18.19 6.94 8.89
N GLU A 317 -17.46 7.48 7.92
CA GLU A 317 -16.52 8.59 8.11
C GLU A 317 -16.99 9.82 7.34
N VAL A 318 -17.23 10.92 8.06
CA VAL A 318 -17.58 12.24 7.54
C VAL A 318 -16.31 13.09 7.45
N LYS A 319 -15.96 13.56 6.26
CA LYS A 319 -14.72 14.29 5.98
C LYS A 319 -15.02 15.64 5.34
N PHE A 320 -14.44 16.71 5.88
CA PHE A 320 -14.72 18.08 5.44
C PHE A 320 -13.54 19.01 5.79
N ASN A 321 -13.39 20.10 5.06
CA ASN A 321 -12.35 21.09 5.36
C ASN A 321 -12.84 22.15 6.35
N ASN A 322 -13.92 22.86 6.02
CA ASN A 322 -14.41 23.97 6.82
C ASN A 322 -15.84 23.72 7.33
N ILE A 323 -16.75 23.32 6.43
CA ILE A 323 -18.19 23.25 6.73
C ILE A 323 -18.73 21.86 6.37
N ILE A 324 -19.63 21.35 7.22
CA ILE A 324 -20.50 20.21 6.90
C ILE A 324 -21.79 20.78 6.29
N PRO A 325 -22.20 20.36 5.08
CA PRO A 325 -23.45 20.84 4.50
C PRO A 325 -24.66 20.55 5.40
N ASN A 326 -25.59 21.50 5.51
CA ASN A 326 -26.77 21.39 6.40
C ASN A 326 -27.60 20.12 6.15
N TRP A 327 -27.76 19.70 4.89
CA TRP A 327 -28.46 18.46 4.55
C TRP A 327 -27.76 17.24 5.18
N ALA A 328 -26.42 17.21 5.25
CA ALA A 328 -25.68 16.11 5.84
C ALA A 328 -25.83 16.10 7.36
N ILE A 329 -25.81 17.28 8.00
CA ILE A 329 -26.07 17.42 9.45
C ILE A 329 -27.45 16.85 9.78
N LYS A 330 -28.50 17.28 9.06
CA LYS A 330 -29.87 16.80 9.27
C LYS A 330 -29.98 15.28 9.09
N ILE A 331 -29.36 14.71 8.06
CA ILE A 331 -29.38 13.25 7.85
C ILE A 331 -28.68 12.50 8.99
N ILE A 332 -27.53 12.99 9.47
CA ILE A 332 -26.80 12.36 10.58
C ILE A 332 -27.64 12.42 11.87
N GLN A 333 -28.28 13.56 12.15
CA GLN A 333 -29.16 13.75 13.31
C GLN A 333 -30.41 12.86 13.24
N ASN A 334 -31.10 12.81 12.10
CA ASN A 334 -32.32 12.02 11.90
C ASN A 334 -32.11 10.49 11.90
N ASN A 335 -30.86 10.04 11.94
CA ASN A 335 -30.50 8.63 12.06
C ASN A 335 -29.74 8.34 13.37
N ASP A 336 -29.82 9.24 14.36
CA ASP A 336 -29.27 9.08 15.71
C ASP A 336 -27.83 8.55 15.74
N CYS A 337 -27.02 8.99 14.78
CA CYS A 337 -25.69 8.45 14.58
C CYS A 337 -24.77 8.81 15.75
N VAL A 338 -24.30 7.80 16.49
CA VAL A 338 -23.41 8.00 17.63
C VAL A 338 -21.95 8.15 17.17
N GLN A 339 -21.31 9.25 17.56
CA GLN A 339 -19.92 9.49 17.24
C GLN A 339 -19.02 8.45 17.92
N TYR A 340 -18.10 7.88 17.15
CA TYR A 340 -17.24 6.79 17.59
C TYR A 340 -15.76 7.07 17.28
N LYS A 341 -14.93 7.27 18.31
CA LYS A 341 -13.50 7.66 18.17
C LYS A 341 -12.57 6.46 17.89
N ILE A 342 -12.91 5.62 16.91
CA ILE A 342 -12.10 4.45 16.55
C ILE A 342 -10.91 4.77 15.65
N SER A 343 -9.77 4.16 15.97
CA SER A 343 -8.60 4.04 15.08
C SER A 343 -8.48 2.59 14.64
N LYS A 344 -8.77 2.31 13.37
CA LYS A 344 -8.68 0.95 12.79
C LYS A 344 -7.33 0.26 13.10
N PHE A 345 -6.24 1.01 13.09
CA PHE A 345 -4.90 0.54 13.49
C PHE A 345 -4.82 0.14 14.96
N ALA A 346 -5.34 0.97 15.87
CA ALA A 346 -5.18 0.74 17.30
C ALA A 346 -6.07 -0.42 17.76
N ALA A 347 -7.33 -0.40 17.33
CA ALA A 347 -8.28 -1.49 17.56
C ALA A 347 -7.81 -2.80 16.90
N GLY A 348 -7.21 -2.71 15.71
CA GLY A 348 -6.59 -3.86 15.05
C GLY A 348 -5.47 -4.49 15.89
N LEU A 349 -4.51 -3.70 16.35
CA LEU A 349 -3.44 -4.21 17.21
C LEU A 349 -3.95 -4.77 18.53
N GLU A 350 -5.00 -4.18 19.12
CA GLU A 350 -5.62 -4.73 20.33
C GLU A 350 -6.23 -6.11 20.09
N LYS A 351 -6.92 -6.31 18.95
CA LYS A 351 -7.50 -7.61 18.57
C LYS A 351 -6.44 -8.69 18.27
N THR A 352 -5.24 -8.29 17.82
CA THR A 352 -4.17 -9.25 17.54
C THR A 352 -3.34 -9.61 18.76
N LYS A 353 -3.27 -8.75 19.79
CA LYS A 353 -2.57 -9.04 21.05
C LYS A 353 -3.17 -10.19 21.86
N VAL A 354 -4.48 -10.44 21.72
CA VAL A 354 -5.23 -11.43 22.53
C VAL A 354 -4.77 -12.89 22.29
N LEU A 355 -3.86 -13.17 21.35
CA LEU A 355 -3.32 -14.53 21.12
C LEU A 355 -1.81 -14.67 21.38
N ALA A 356 -1.14 -13.66 21.95
CA ALA A 356 0.29 -13.74 22.27
C ALA A 356 0.55 -14.06 23.76
N LEU A 357 -0.47 -14.54 24.47
CA LEU A 357 -0.37 -15.11 25.81
C LEU A 357 -0.89 -16.55 25.73
N VAL A 358 -0.06 -17.44 25.20
CA VAL A 358 -0.08 -18.88 25.48
C VAL A 358 1.37 -19.32 25.61
#